data_AF-A0A0B5I671-F1
#
_entry.id   AF-A0A0B5I671-F1
#
_cell.length_a   1.000
_cell.length_b   1.000
_cell.length_c   1.000
_cell.angle_alpha   90.00
_cell.angle_beta   90.00
_cell.angle_gamma   90.00
#
_symmetry.space_group_name_H-M   'P 1'
#
loop_
_entity.id
_entity.type
_entity.pdbx_description
1 polymer ?
#
loop_
_entity_poly.entity_id
_entity_poly.type
_entity_poly.pdbx_seq_one_letter_code
_entity_poly.pdbx_strand_id
1 'polypeptide(L)'
;MSDPFDGTERSLGQLVASATAEMSALVHDEIALAKAELRQDVKRGALGSIMGIGALVVLLFSLPMLSFALAYAINTWTGGHNGNGGWNLVWCFLLSFAFNVLLAGLLGLIAYAKFKKVKPPERSIASAKQTAAIMQNAKPHPRPEQRPALEKASVVGRSSV
;
A
#
# COMPACT_ATOMS: atom_id res chain seq x y z
N MET A 1 -41.22 -51.84 -0.50
CA MET A 1 -41.81 -50.69 0.21
C MET A 1 -40.66 -49.99 0.90
N SER A 2 -40.06 -48.99 0.28
CA SER A 2 -38.92 -48.22 0.80
C SER A 2 -39.45 -46.85 1.19
N ASP A 3 -39.38 -46.52 2.47
CA ASP A 3 -39.89 -45.26 3.02
C ASP A 3 -39.12 -44.05 2.46
N PRO A 4 -39.80 -42.98 2.03
CA PRO A 4 -39.18 -41.80 1.42
C PRO A 4 -38.74 -40.72 2.44
N PHE A 5 -38.55 -41.05 3.72
CA PHE A 5 -38.35 -40.07 4.80
C PHE A 5 -36.98 -40.15 5.52
N ASP A 6 -35.92 -40.60 4.86
CA ASP A 6 -34.55 -40.53 5.42
C ASP A 6 -33.85 -39.18 5.14
N GLY A 7 -34.64 -38.11 5.10
CA GLY A 7 -34.17 -36.76 4.80
C GLY A 7 -34.65 -35.74 5.81
N THR A 8 -33.70 -34.92 6.31
CA THR A 8 -33.86 -33.45 6.46
C THR A 8 -33.74 -32.82 7.86
N GLU A 9 -33.27 -33.48 8.92
CA GLU A 9 -32.84 -32.73 10.12
C GLU A 9 -31.32 -32.81 10.31
N ARG A 10 -30.58 -32.11 9.43
CA ARG A 10 -29.19 -31.75 9.73
C ARG A 10 -29.20 -31.08 11.11
N SER A 11 -28.52 -31.67 12.09
CA SER A 11 -28.56 -31.12 13.45
C SER A 11 -28.11 -29.65 13.42
N LEU A 12 -28.73 -28.79 14.23
CA LEU A 12 -28.38 -27.36 14.29
C LEU A 12 -26.88 -27.14 14.47
N GLY A 13 -26.19 -28.02 15.21
CA GLY A 13 -24.75 -28.00 15.35
C GLY A 13 -24.00 -28.26 14.05
N GLN A 14 -24.48 -29.19 13.21
CA GLN A 14 -23.90 -29.45 11.89
C GLN A 14 -24.19 -28.34 10.86
N LEU A 15 -25.34 -27.67 10.94
CA LEU A 15 -25.68 -26.51 10.09
C LEU A 15 -24.83 -25.29 10.43
N VAL A 16 -24.66 -25.01 11.74
CA VAL A 16 -23.80 -23.91 12.21
C VAL A 16 -22.34 -24.20 11.90
N ALA A 17 -21.89 -25.45 12.07
CA ALA A 17 -20.52 -25.84 11.75
C ALA A 17 -20.23 -25.70 10.24
N SER A 18 -21.15 -26.11 9.36
CA SER A 18 -20.96 -25.94 7.91
C SER A 18 -21.00 -24.47 7.49
N ALA A 19 -21.96 -23.68 8.02
CA ALA A 19 -22.04 -22.25 7.73
C ALA A 19 -20.78 -21.50 8.21
N THR A 20 -20.23 -21.87 9.37
CA THR A 20 -18.98 -21.29 9.88
C THR A 20 -17.77 -21.68 9.01
N ALA A 21 -17.73 -22.94 8.54
CA ALA A 21 -16.68 -23.40 7.63
C ALA A 21 -16.72 -22.68 6.28
N GLU A 22 -17.92 -22.46 5.72
CA GLU A 22 -18.10 -21.70 4.47
C GLU A 22 -17.72 -20.22 4.63
N MET A 23 -18.12 -19.57 5.74
CA MET A 23 -17.65 -18.21 6.03
C MET A 23 -16.12 -18.17 6.19
N SER A 24 -15.52 -19.16 6.85
CA SER A 24 -14.07 -19.24 6.99
C SER A 24 -13.36 -19.41 5.64
N ALA A 25 -13.95 -20.16 4.70
CA ALA A 25 -13.43 -20.32 3.35
C ALA A 25 -13.49 -18.99 2.57
N LEU A 26 -14.63 -18.30 2.59
CA LEU A 26 -14.81 -16.99 1.95
C LEU A 26 -13.83 -15.94 2.47
N VAL A 27 -13.64 -15.86 3.80
CA VAL A 27 -12.67 -14.93 4.40
C VAL A 27 -11.25 -15.24 3.93
N HIS A 28 -10.89 -16.53 3.81
CA HIS A 28 -9.58 -16.93 3.33
C HIS A 28 -9.35 -16.52 1.87
N ASP A 29 -10.37 -16.68 1.02
CA ASP A 29 -10.33 -16.28 -0.38
C ASP A 29 -10.22 -14.76 -0.54
N GLU A 30 -10.97 -13.98 0.25
CA GLU A 30 -10.89 -12.51 0.23
C GLU A 30 -9.51 -12.02 0.68
N ILE A 31 -8.92 -12.67 1.71
CA ILE A 31 -7.55 -12.38 2.16
C ILE A 31 -6.54 -12.77 1.07
N ALA A 32 -6.72 -13.90 0.40
CA ALA A 32 -5.85 -14.34 -0.68
C ALA A 32 -5.88 -13.36 -1.85
N LEU A 33 -7.07 -12.84 -2.19
CA LEU A 33 -7.26 -11.83 -3.22
C LEU A 33 -6.62 -10.50 -2.81
N ALA A 34 -6.93 -9.98 -1.62
CA ALA A 34 -6.35 -8.74 -1.11
C ALA A 34 -4.81 -8.82 -1.03
N LYS A 35 -4.26 -9.99 -0.69
CA LYS A 35 -2.82 -10.24 -0.71
C LYS A 35 -2.25 -10.25 -2.13
N ALA A 36 -2.99 -10.77 -3.10
CA ALA A 36 -2.59 -10.73 -4.51
C ALA A 36 -2.58 -9.29 -5.05
N GLU A 37 -3.61 -8.50 -4.74
CA GLU A 37 -3.70 -7.08 -5.11
C GLU A 37 -2.58 -6.26 -4.45
N LEU A 38 -2.36 -6.43 -3.14
CA LEU A 38 -1.28 -5.77 -2.42
C LEU A 38 0.10 -6.12 -3.01
N ARG A 39 0.33 -7.39 -3.37
CA ARG A 39 1.58 -7.80 -4.05
C ARG A 39 1.72 -7.14 -5.41
N GLN A 40 0.64 -7.02 -6.17
CA GLN A 40 0.64 -6.36 -7.46
C GLN A 40 0.93 -4.87 -7.33
N ASP A 41 0.36 -4.20 -6.33
CA ASP A 41 0.62 -2.80 -6.02
C ASP A 41 2.06 -2.56 -5.56
N VAL A 42 2.58 -3.43 -4.68
CA VAL A 42 4.00 -3.39 -4.28
C VAL A 42 4.91 -3.59 -5.49
N LYS A 43 4.60 -4.55 -6.37
CA LYS A 43 5.40 -4.80 -7.58
C LYS A 43 5.37 -3.59 -8.53
N ARG A 44 4.21 -2.99 -8.77
CA ARG A 44 4.04 -1.79 -9.58
C ARG A 44 4.77 -0.60 -8.96
N GLY A 45 4.62 -0.39 -7.66
CA GLY A 45 5.29 0.65 -6.90
C GLY A 45 6.81 0.49 -6.91
N ALA A 46 7.31 -0.72 -6.75
CA ALA A 46 8.74 -1.04 -6.83
C ALA A 46 9.30 -0.78 -8.22
N LEU A 47 8.62 -1.24 -9.28
CA LEU A 47 9.05 -1.01 -10.65
C LEU A 47 9.05 0.49 -10.99
N GLY A 48 7.98 1.21 -10.60
CA GLY A 48 7.90 2.66 -10.77
C GLY A 48 9.00 3.40 -10.02
N SER A 49 9.36 2.93 -8.81
CA SER A 49 10.44 3.50 -8.01
C SER A 49 11.81 3.26 -8.62
N ILE A 50 12.10 2.05 -9.13
CA ILE A 50 13.36 1.72 -9.82
C ILE A 50 13.49 2.57 -11.09
N MET A 51 12.45 2.66 -11.91
CA MET A 51 12.47 3.50 -13.12
C MET A 51 12.62 4.98 -12.77
N GLY A 52 11.93 5.45 -11.73
CA GLY A 52 12.02 6.84 -11.26
C GLY A 52 13.42 7.20 -10.77
N ILE A 53 14.02 6.36 -9.93
CA ILE A 53 15.40 6.53 -9.46
C ILE A 53 16.38 6.45 -10.64
N GLY A 54 16.20 5.47 -11.54
CA GLY A 54 17.01 5.33 -12.75
C GLY A 54 16.97 6.58 -13.63
N ALA A 55 15.79 7.15 -13.86
CA ALA A 55 15.63 8.39 -14.61
C ALA A 55 16.32 9.57 -13.92
N LEU A 56 16.21 9.70 -12.60
CA LEU A 56 16.91 10.73 -11.83
C LEU A 56 18.44 10.58 -11.92
N VAL A 57 18.96 9.36 -11.86
CA VAL A 57 20.40 9.08 -12.04
C VAL A 57 20.84 9.47 -13.43
N VAL A 58 20.13 9.06 -14.48
CA VAL A 58 20.46 9.43 -15.87
C VAL A 58 20.44 10.95 -16.07
N LEU A 59 19.42 11.64 -15.55
CA LEU A 59 19.35 13.10 -15.60
C LEU A 59 20.53 13.76 -14.88
N LEU A 60 20.88 13.27 -13.67
CA LEU A 60 21.99 13.79 -12.89
C LEU A 60 23.34 13.60 -13.60
N PHE A 61 23.59 12.42 -14.19
CA PHE A 61 24.78 12.17 -14.99
C PHE A 61 24.80 12.93 -16.32
N SER A 62 23.64 13.37 -16.82
CA SER A 62 23.53 14.19 -18.02
C SER A 62 23.81 15.68 -17.77
N LEU A 63 23.78 16.15 -16.51
CA LEU A 63 23.97 17.57 -16.17
C LEU A 63 25.30 18.16 -16.66
N PRO A 64 26.46 17.48 -16.56
CA PRO A 64 27.70 18.00 -17.11
C PRO A 64 27.58 18.20 -18.62
N MET A 65 26.99 17.24 -19.34
CA MET A 65 26.85 17.30 -20.79
C MET A 65 25.86 18.38 -21.24
N LEU A 66 24.77 18.57 -20.51
CA LEU A 66 23.85 19.69 -20.69
C LEU A 66 24.55 21.03 -20.43
N SER A 67 25.43 21.09 -19.43
CA SER A 67 26.22 22.30 -19.13
C SER A 67 27.18 22.65 -20.27
N PHE A 68 27.86 21.66 -20.86
CA PHE A 68 28.66 21.87 -22.08
C PHE A 68 27.79 22.38 -23.23
N ALA A 69 26.67 21.71 -23.51
CA ALA A 69 25.78 22.10 -24.59
C ALA A 69 25.26 23.54 -24.44
N LEU A 70 24.82 23.92 -23.24
CA LEU A 70 24.38 25.28 -22.93
C LEU A 70 25.53 26.29 -23.04
N ALA A 71 26.72 25.96 -22.53
CA ALA A 71 27.86 26.88 -22.58
C ALA A 71 28.26 27.18 -24.04
N TYR A 72 28.32 26.16 -24.90
CA TYR A 72 28.56 26.34 -26.32
C TYR A 72 27.41 27.07 -27.02
N ALA A 73 26.16 26.80 -26.66
CA ALA A 73 25.01 27.52 -27.22
C ALA A 73 25.03 29.02 -26.87
N ILE A 74 25.40 29.37 -25.63
CA ILE A 74 25.54 30.77 -25.21
C ILE A 74 26.72 31.43 -25.94
N ASN A 75 27.85 30.72 -26.08
CA ASN A 75 29.02 31.24 -26.77
C ASN A 75 28.77 31.48 -28.26
N THR A 76 28.04 30.59 -28.94
CA THR A 76 27.69 30.77 -30.37
C THR A 76 26.71 31.92 -30.55
N TRP A 77 25.72 32.06 -29.68
CA TRP A 77 24.73 33.14 -29.73
C TRP A 77 25.34 34.53 -29.45
N THR A 78 26.38 34.60 -28.62
CA THR A 78 27.11 35.85 -28.32
C THR A 78 28.16 36.24 -29.38
N GLY A 79 28.19 35.56 -30.53
CA GLY A 79 29.07 35.92 -31.65
C GLY A 79 30.36 35.10 -31.74
N GLY A 80 30.49 34.02 -30.96
CA GLY A 80 31.61 33.07 -31.03
C GLY A 80 31.78 32.39 -32.39
N HIS A 81 30.69 32.27 -33.18
CA HIS A 81 30.75 31.70 -34.53
C HIS A 81 31.56 32.56 -35.53
N ASN A 82 31.65 33.87 -35.32
CA ASN A 82 32.29 34.80 -36.26
C ASN A 82 33.74 35.14 -35.88
N GLY A 83 34.34 34.40 -34.93
CA GLY A 83 35.75 34.51 -34.54
C GLY A 83 36.16 35.77 -33.75
N ASN A 84 35.30 36.79 -33.68
CA ASN A 84 35.67 38.12 -33.15
C ASN A 84 34.85 38.63 -31.95
N GLY A 85 34.01 37.82 -31.29
CA GLY A 85 33.12 38.37 -30.25
C GLY A 85 32.55 37.45 -29.17
N GLY A 86 32.94 36.16 -29.13
CA GLY A 86 32.37 35.24 -28.14
C GLY A 86 32.74 35.63 -26.70
N TRP A 87 31.75 35.57 -25.79
CA TRP A 87 32.02 35.71 -24.35
C TRP A 87 32.98 34.62 -23.88
N ASN A 88 33.80 34.93 -22.86
CA ASN A 88 34.73 33.96 -22.28
C ASN A 88 33.96 32.69 -21.86
N LEU A 89 34.48 31.50 -22.21
CA LEU A 89 33.83 30.22 -21.93
C LEU A 89 33.50 30.05 -20.45
N VAL A 90 34.33 30.57 -19.54
CA VAL A 90 34.10 30.52 -18.10
C VAL A 90 32.76 31.15 -17.73
N TRP A 91 32.43 32.32 -18.29
CA TRP A 91 31.14 32.96 -18.05
C TRP A 91 29.98 32.14 -18.61
N CYS A 92 30.16 31.53 -19.78
CA CYS A 92 29.15 30.67 -20.39
C CYS A 92 28.86 29.42 -19.54
N PHE A 93 29.90 28.78 -18.99
CA PHE A 93 29.76 27.67 -18.04
C PHE A 93 29.11 28.10 -16.73
N LEU A 94 29.46 29.27 -16.21
CA LEU A 94 28.88 29.80 -14.97
C LEU A 94 27.38 30.07 -15.14
N LEU A 95 26.96 30.68 -16.26
CA LEU A 95 25.54 30.86 -16.59
C LEU A 95 24.82 29.52 -16.79
N SER A 96 25.44 28.57 -17.47
CA SER A 96 24.85 27.24 -17.70
C SER A 96 24.67 26.48 -16.39
N PHE A 97 25.64 26.57 -15.48
CA PHE A 97 25.53 26.01 -14.14
C PHE A 97 24.42 26.70 -13.34
N ALA A 98 24.37 28.03 -13.33
CA ALA A 98 23.32 28.78 -12.65
C ALA A 98 21.92 28.41 -13.17
N PHE A 99 21.76 28.25 -14.48
CA PHE A 99 20.52 27.79 -15.09
C PHE A 99 20.12 26.39 -14.60
N ASN A 100 21.05 25.43 -14.58
CA ASN A 100 20.79 24.08 -14.08
C ASN A 100 20.40 24.08 -12.59
N VAL A 101 21.07 24.90 -11.77
CA VAL A 101 20.75 25.04 -10.34
C VAL A 101 19.35 25.63 -10.14
N LEU A 102 18.98 26.67 -10.89
CA LEU A 102 17.64 27.25 -10.83
C LEU A 102 16.56 26.25 -11.27
N LEU A 103 16.80 25.51 -12.35
CA LEU A 103 15.90 24.47 -12.82
C LEU A 103 15.73 23.34 -11.80
N ALA A 104 16.83 22.87 -11.21
CA ALA A 104 16.82 21.87 -10.14
C ALA A 104 16.07 22.38 -8.90
N GLY A 105 16.27 23.64 -8.51
CA GLY A 105 15.55 24.28 -7.42
C GLY A 105 14.04 24.35 -7.67
N LEU A 106 13.63 24.73 -8.89
CA LEU A 106 12.22 24.78 -9.28
C LEU A 106 11.57 23.39 -9.26
N LEU A 107 12.23 22.38 -9.84
CA LEU A 107 11.75 20.99 -9.83
C LEU A 107 11.67 20.45 -8.40
N GLY A 108 12.68 20.72 -7.57
CA GLY A 108 12.69 20.37 -6.15
C GLY A 108 11.54 21.02 -5.37
N LEU A 109 11.23 22.29 -5.65
CA LEU A 109 10.11 22.99 -5.02
C LEU A 109 8.77 22.38 -5.43
N ILE A 110 8.58 22.04 -6.71
CA ILE A 110 7.37 21.37 -7.20
C ILE A 110 7.24 19.99 -6.55
N ALA A 111 8.32 19.20 -6.50
CA ALA A 111 8.34 17.90 -5.85
C ALA A 111 7.97 18.04 -4.37
N TYR A 112 8.61 18.96 -3.64
CA TYR A 112 8.32 19.23 -2.23
C TYR A 112 6.85 19.65 -2.02
N ALA A 113 6.31 20.52 -2.86
CA ALA A 113 4.92 20.95 -2.79
C ALA A 113 3.94 19.78 -3.03
N LYS A 114 4.29 18.83 -3.91
CA LYS A 114 3.51 17.61 -4.15
C LYS A 114 3.60 16.65 -2.96
N PHE A 115 4.79 16.40 -2.43
CA PHE A 115 4.97 15.54 -1.26
C PHE A 115 4.27 16.10 -0.01
N LYS A 116 4.33 17.42 0.21
CA LYS A 116 3.63 18.07 1.33
C LYS A 116 2.10 17.91 1.27
N LYS A 117 1.52 17.75 0.07
CA LYS A 117 0.08 17.50 -0.10
C LYS A 117 -0.30 16.05 0.24
N VAL A 118 0.65 15.11 0.20
CA VAL A 118 0.41 13.71 0.57
C VAL A 118 0.48 13.61 2.10
N LYS A 119 -0.68 13.68 2.75
CA LYS A 119 -0.77 13.40 4.19
C LYS A 119 -0.58 11.89 4.42
N PRO A 120 0.16 11.46 5.46
CA PRO A 120 0.20 10.05 5.83
C PRO A 120 -1.22 9.55 6.11
N PRO A 121 -1.52 8.25 5.86
CA PRO A 121 -2.86 7.69 6.03
C PRO A 121 -3.18 7.49 7.53
N GLU A 122 -3.28 8.60 8.28
CA GLU A 122 -3.49 8.61 9.73
C GLU A 122 -4.80 7.92 10.12
N ARG A 123 -5.87 8.11 9.33
CA ARG A 123 -7.17 7.45 9.56
C ARG A 123 -7.05 5.94 9.45
N SER A 124 -6.35 5.44 8.43
CA SER A 124 -6.16 3.99 8.23
C SER A 124 -5.29 3.38 9.33
N ILE A 125 -4.23 4.09 9.74
CA ILE A 125 -3.35 3.64 10.83
C ILE A 125 -4.10 3.64 12.18
N ALA A 126 -4.90 4.67 12.45
CA ALA A 126 -5.70 4.77 13.67
C ALA A 126 -6.75 3.65 13.74
N SER A 127 -7.51 3.42 12.67
CA SER A 127 -8.49 2.33 12.59
C SER A 127 -7.83 0.97 12.79
N ALA A 128 -6.68 0.71 12.14
CA ALA A 128 -5.95 -0.55 12.32
C ALA A 128 -5.51 -0.76 13.79
N LYS A 129 -5.03 0.29 14.45
CA LYS A 129 -4.63 0.24 15.88
C LYS A 129 -5.83 0.00 16.80
N GLN A 130 -6.96 0.65 16.55
CA GLN A 130 -8.18 0.46 17.34
C GLN A 130 -8.69 -0.98 17.21
N THR A 131 -8.73 -1.54 16.01
CA THR A 131 -9.13 -2.95 15.78
C THR A 131 -8.19 -3.92 16.52
N ALA A 132 -6.88 -3.70 16.46
CA ALA A 132 -5.91 -4.51 17.20
C ALA A 132 -6.12 -4.42 18.73
N ALA A 133 -6.39 -3.22 19.25
CA ALA A 133 -6.63 -3.01 20.69
C ALA A 133 -7.90 -3.69 21.20
N ILE A 134 -8.96 -3.75 20.38
CA ILE A 134 -10.21 -4.46 20.72
C ILE A 134 -9.96 -5.97 20.72
N MET A 135 -9.23 -6.49 19.72
CA MET A 135 -8.90 -7.92 19.62
C MET A 135 -8.03 -8.40 20.78
N GLN A 136 -7.10 -7.58 21.27
CA GLN A 136 -6.26 -7.89 22.43
C GLN A 136 -7.03 -7.86 23.76
N ASN A 137 -8.07 -7.03 23.88
CA ASN A 137 -8.91 -6.94 25.08
C ASN A 137 -10.03 -7.98 25.14
N ALA A 138 -10.38 -8.60 24.01
CA ALA A 138 -11.30 -9.73 23.97
C ALA A 138 -10.64 -11.00 24.53
N LYS A 139 -10.50 -11.08 25.86
CA LYS A 139 -10.19 -12.35 26.54
C LYS A 139 -11.26 -13.39 26.18
N PRO A 140 -10.88 -14.63 25.78
CA PRO A 140 -11.82 -15.73 25.63
C PRO A 140 -12.56 -15.90 26.96
N HIS A 141 -13.85 -15.57 26.99
CA HIS A 141 -14.67 -15.83 28.16
C HIS A 141 -14.77 -17.35 28.32
N PRO A 142 -14.31 -17.92 29.45
CA PRO A 142 -14.64 -19.30 29.78
C PRO A 142 -16.16 -19.38 29.82
N ARG A 143 -16.74 -20.21 28.94
CA ARG A 143 -18.17 -20.50 28.97
C ARG A 143 -18.51 -20.93 30.40
N PRO A 144 -19.42 -20.25 31.12
CA PRO A 144 -19.88 -20.77 32.40
C PRO A 144 -20.46 -22.15 32.12
N GLU A 145 -19.86 -23.16 32.72
CA GLU A 145 -20.32 -24.54 32.73
C GLU A 145 -21.75 -24.54 33.28
N GLN A 146 -22.77 -24.39 32.44
CA GLN A 146 -24.18 -24.51 32.83
C GLN A 146 -24.52 -25.99 33.08
N ARG A 147 -23.77 -26.65 33.99
CA ARG A 147 -24.08 -27.98 34.52
C ARG A 147 -25.31 -28.03 35.47
N PRO A 148 -25.69 -26.99 36.23
CA PRO A 148 -26.82 -27.13 37.16
C PRO A 148 -28.21 -27.04 36.49
N ALA A 149 -28.32 -26.50 35.27
CA ALA A 149 -29.61 -26.41 34.55
C ALA A 149 -29.97 -27.72 33.82
N LEU A 150 -28.97 -28.41 33.26
CA LEU A 150 -29.14 -29.71 32.61
C LEU A 150 -29.45 -30.83 33.64
N GLU A 151 -28.89 -30.73 34.85
CA GLU A 151 -29.14 -31.70 35.92
C GLU A 151 -30.59 -31.63 36.43
N LYS A 152 -31.13 -30.42 36.66
CA LYS A 152 -32.53 -30.24 37.10
C LYS A 152 -33.54 -30.72 36.07
N ALA A 153 -33.28 -30.52 34.78
CA ALA A 153 -34.12 -31.03 33.71
C ALA A 153 -34.11 -32.57 33.63
N SER A 154 -32.96 -33.20 33.91
CA SER A 154 -32.84 -34.66 33.92
C SER A 154 -33.49 -35.34 35.13
N VAL A 155 -33.56 -34.66 36.28
CA VAL A 155 -34.18 -35.17 37.51
C VAL A 155 -35.72 -35.15 37.42
N VAL A 156 -36.30 -34.15 36.75
CA VAL A 156 -37.76 -34.06 36.56
C VAL A 156 -38.28 -35.13 35.59
N GLY A 157 -37.49 -35.53 34.57
CA GLY A 157 -37.89 -36.56 33.61
C GLY A 157 -37.85 -38.00 34.13
N ARG A 158 -37.20 -38.25 35.28
CA ARG A 158 -37.02 -39.60 35.84
C ARG A 158 -38.04 -40.00 36.92
N SER A 159 -38.89 -39.07 37.36
CA SER A 159 -39.84 -39.28 38.47
C SER A 159 -41.25 -39.69 38.02
N SER A 160 -41.48 -39.93 36.72
CA SER A 160 -42.80 -40.23 36.16
C SER A 160 -42.93 -41.62 35.52
N VAL A 161 -42.21 -42.61 36.06
CA VAL A 161 -42.39 -44.04 35.70
C VAL A 161 -42.66 -44.84 36.95
#